data_AF-A0AA90JZA2-F1
#
_entry.id   AF-A0AA90JZA2-F1
#
_cell.length_a   1.000
_cell.length_b   1.000
_cell.length_c   1.000
_cell.angle_alpha   90.00
_cell.angle_beta   90.00
_cell.angle_gamma   90.00
#
_symmetry.space_group_name_H-M   'P 1'
#
loop_
_entity.id
_entity.type
_entity.pdbx_description
1 polymer ?
#
loop_
_entity_poly.entity_id
_entity_poly.type
_entity_poly.pdbx_seq_one_letter_code
_entity_poly.pdbx_strand_id
1 'polypeptide(L)'
;MPRLRIRYSAWPRPALILTDTPNPDCPGCHGDGGWNRDYGDYDTGEYAGTDWDPCDCWNEDRRWLLLPLPRRNRPAAGTDEPPF
;
A
#
# COMPACT_ATOMS: atom_id res chain seq x y z
N MET A 1 -1.17 19.12 -4.84
CA MET A 1 -1.69 19.18 -3.45
C MET A 1 -1.93 17.76 -2.97
N PRO A 2 -1.57 17.40 -1.73
CA PRO A 2 -1.75 16.05 -1.20
C PRO A 2 -3.24 15.71 -1.06
N ARG A 3 -3.62 14.49 -1.46
CA ARG A 3 -4.96 13.91 -1.33
C ARG A 3 -4.95 12.89 -0.21
N LEU A 4 -5.07 13.41 1.00
CA LEU A 4 -5.04 12.61 2.21
C LEU A 4 -6.31 11.76 2.34
N ARG A 5 -6.14 10.45 2.55
CA ARG A 5 -7.22 9.50 2.84
C ARG A 5 -6.90 8.74 4.12
N ILE A 6 -7.94 8.48 4.91
CA ILE A 6 -7.82 7.61 6.08
C ILE A 6 -7.86 6.16 5.59
N ARG A 7 -6.86 5.37 5.96
CA ARG A 7 -6.77 3.94 5.68
C ARG A 7 -6.57 3.16 6.98
N TYR A 8 -7.01 1.93 6.98
CA TYR A 8 -6.67 0.97 8.02
C TYR A 8 -5.34 0.29 7.66
N SER A 9 -4.40 0.26 8.61
CA SER A 9 -3.20 -0.57 8.54
C SER A 9 -3.26 -1.65 9.61
N ALA A 10 -2.98 -2.90 9.25
CA ALA A 10 -2.87 -3.99 10.23
C ALA A 10 -1.47 -4.07 10.87
N TRP A 11 -0.47 -3.44 10.26
CA TRP A 11 0.95 -3.63 10.61
C TRP A 11 1.59 -2.34 11.15
N PRO A 12 2.46 -2.43 12.19
CA PRO A 12 2.76 -3.60 13.03
C PRO A 12 1.66 -3.88 14.09
N ARG A 13 0.75 -2.92 14.30
CA ARG A 13 -0.49 -3.06 15.06
C ARG A 13 -1.63 -2.43 14.26
N PRO A 14 -2.87 -2.93 14.39
CA PRO A 14 -4.05 -2.29 13.83
C PRO A 14 -4.09 -0.80 14.14
N ALA A 15 -4.24 0.05 13.12
CA ALA A 15 -4.33 1.49 13.30
C ALA A 15 -5.04 2.15 12.12
N LEU A 16 -5.65 3.30 12.38
CA LEU A 16 -6.01 4.24 11.33
C LEU A 16 -4.80 5.11 11.02
N ILE A 17 -4.43 5.14 9.75
CA ILE A 17 -3.36 5.96 9.20
C ILE A 17 -3.93 6.96 8.20
N LEU A 18 -3.36 8.14 8.15
CA LEU A 18 -3.59 9.10 7.08
C LEU A 18 -2.50 8.88 6.03
N THR A 19 -2.89 8.62 4.80
CA THR A 19 -1.96 8.42 3.69
C THR A 19 -2.30 9.37 2.56
N ASP A 20 -1.29 9.90 1.89
CA ASP A 20 -1.51 10.53 0.58
C ASP A 20 -1.96 9.47 -0.44
N THR A 21 -2.70 9.89 -1.46
CA THR A 21 -3.17 8.99 -2.52
C THR A 21 -3.03 9.63 -3.90
N PRO A 22 -2.77 8.82 -4.95
CA PRO A 22 -2.67 9.32 -6.32
C PRO A 22 -3.89 10.14 -6.73
N ASN A 23 -3.65 11.17 -7.55
CA ASN A 23 -4.75 11.85 -8.21
C ASN A 23 -5.35 10.93 -9.28
N PRO A 24 -6.65 10.53 -9.19
CA PRO A 24 -7.27 9.65 -10.17
C PRO A 24 -7.23 10.23 -11.60
N ASP A 25 -7.26 11.56 -11.73
CA ASP A 25 -7.23 12.24 -13.03
C ASP A 25 -5.82 12.77 -13.36
N CYS A 26 -4.77 12.19 -12.78
CA CYS A 26 -3.40 12.62 -13.08
C CYS A 26 -3.08 12.35 -14.55
N PRO A 27 -2.67 13.35 -15.36
CA PRO A 27 -2.33 13.10 -16.77
C PRO A 27 -1.06 12.28 -16.95
N GLY A 28 -0.17 12.24 -15.94
CA GLY A 28 1.04 11.41 -15.97
C GLY A 28 0.75 9.93 -15.70
N CYS A 29 0.19 9.61 -14.53
CA CYS A 29 0.00 8.22 -14.09
C CYS A 29 -1.43 7.72 -14.20
N HIS A 30 -2.39 8.50 -14.70
CA HIS A 30 -3.80 8.13 -14.88
C HIS A 30 -4.47 7.50 -13.64
N GLY A 31 -4.05 7.92 -12.44
CA GLY A 31 -4.56 7.38 -11.18
C GLY A 31 -3.79 6.20 -10.59
N ASP A 32 -2.83 5.61 -11.31
CA ASP A 32 -2.07 4.44 -10.84
C ASP A 32 -1.05 4.79 -9.75
N GLY A 33 -0.59 6.04 -9.72
CA GLY A 33 0.35 6.55 -8.73
C GLY A 33 1.82 6.36 -9.09
N GLY A 34 2.13 5.80 -10.25
CA GLY A 34 3.51 5.58 -10.66
C GLY A 34 3.56 4.55 -11.77
N TRP A 35 4.76 4.05 -12.04
CA TRP A 35 4.98 3.09 -13.11
C TRP A 35 6.03 2.07 -12.69
N ASN A 36 5.87 0.86 -13.18
CA ASN A 36 6.90 -0.16 -13.11
C ASN A 36 7.90 0.07 -14.24
N ARG A 37 9.19 0.12 -13.90
CA ARG A 37 10.29 0.28 -14.86
C ARG A 37 11.21 -0.93 -14.77
N ASP A 38 11.20 -1.72 -15.83
CA ASP A 38 12.15 -2.82 -16.00
C ASP A 38 13.56 -2.27 -16.23
N TYR A 39 14.55 -2.94 -15.65
CA TYR A 39 15.95 -2.62 -15.87
C TYR A 39 16.78 -3.88 -16.11
N GLY A 40 17.84 -3.70 -16.90
CA GLY A 40 18.80 -4.75 -17.20
C GLY A 40 19.99 -4.72 -16.24
N ASP A 41 20.63 -5.88 -16.11
CA ASP A 41 21.94 -6.01 -15.47
C ASP A 41 22.98 -5.19 -16.24
N TYR A 42 23.85 -4.48 -15.53
CA TYR A 42 24.77 -3.52 -16.15
C TYR A 42 25.83 -4.19 -17.04
N ASP A 43 26.25 -5.41 -16.71
CA ASP A 43 27.32 -6.12 -17.40
C ASP A 43 26.81 -6.99 -18.56
N THR A 44 25.63 -7.58 -18.40
CA THR A 44 25.07 -8.54 -19.36
C THR A 44 23.94 -7.97 -20.23
N GLY A 45 23.28 -6.91 -19.78
CA GLY A 45 22.10 -6.33 -20.44
C GLY A 45 20.84 -7.20 -20.34
N GLU A 46 20.92 -8.34 -19.64
CA GLU A 46 19.79 -9.24 -19.36
C GLU A 46 18.82 -8.62 -18.35
N TYR A 47 17.55 -9.04 -18.32
CA TYR A 47 16.58 -8.54 -17.34
C TYR A 47 17.04 -8.82 -15.90
N ALA A 48 17.15 -7.75 -15.10
CA ALA A 48 17.60 -7.83 -13.70
C ALA A 48 16.46 -7.59 -12.70
N GLY A 49 15.43 -6.85 -13.09
CA GLY A 49 14.29 -6.60 -12.22
C GLY A 49 13.38 -5.50 -12.73
N THR A 50 12.40 -5.17 -11.89
CA THR A 50 11.44 -4.11 -12.11
C THR A 50 11.38 -3.24 -10.87
N ASP A 51 11.66 -1.94 -11.04
CA ASP A 51 11.53 -0.95 -9.98
C ASP A 51 10.19 -0.23 -10.07
N TRP A 52 9.68 0.19 -8.92
CA TRP A 52 8.54 1.09 -8.85
C TRP A 52 9.02 2.54 -8.86
N ASP A 53 8.52 3.33 -9.80
CA ASP A 53 8.79 4.77 -9.90
C ASP A 53 7.52 5.57 -9.57
N PRO A 54 7.44 6.22 -8.39
CA PRO A 54 6.25 6.93 -7.97
C PRO A 54 6.05 8.22 -8.77
N CYS A 55 4.79 8.53 -9.08
CA CYS A 55 4.40 9.78 -9.72
C CYS A 55 4.38 10.94 -8.71
N ASP A 56 4.95 12.08 -9.09
CA ASP A 56 5.00 13.30 -8.28
C ASP A 56 3.62 13.90 -7.90
N CYS A 57 2.53 13.38 -8.47
CA CYS A 57 1.18 13.86 -8.15
C CYS A 57 0.74 13.53 -6.71
N TRP A 58 1.43 12.61 -6.03
CA TRP A 58 1.25 12.21 -4.65
C TRP A 58 2.61 11.78 -4.07
N ASN A 59 2.64 11.37 -2.81
CA ASN A 59 3.88 10.91 -2.17
C ASN A 59 3.60 9.69 -1.29
N GLU A 60 4.24 8.56 -1.59
CA GLU A 60 4.01 7.28 -0.90
C GLU A 60 4.52 7.25 0.54
N ASP A 61 5.54 8.04 0.84
CA ASP A 61 6.14 8.14 2.17
C ASP A 61 5.33 8.99 3.15
N ARG A 62 4.35 9.76 2.64
CA ARG A 62 3.45 10.58 3.45
C ARG A 62 2.39 9.72 4.15
N ARG A 63 2.79 9.18 5.30
CA ARG A 63 1.94 8.42 6.22
C ARG A 63 2.01 8.97 7.64
N TRP A 64 0.86 9.16 8.26
CA TRP A 64 0.75 9.58 9.66
C TRP A 64 -0.14 8.62 10.42
N LEU A 65 0.30 8.18 11.59
CA LEU A 65 -0.53 7.42 12.51
C LEU A 65 -1.56 8.36 13.13
N LEU A 66 -2.86 8.09 12.91
CA LEU A 66 -3.92 8.88 13.53
C LEU A 66 -4.35 8.26 14.87
N LEU A 67 -4.69 6.97 14.84
CA LEU A 67 -5.23 6.28 16.02
C LEU A 67 -4.85 4.80 15.99
N PRO A 68 -4.11 4.28 16.98
CA PRO A 68 -3.95 2.84 17.15
C PRO A 68 -5.28 2.19 17.54
N LEU A 69 -5.60 1.08 16.91
CA LEU A 69 -6.81 0.31 17.16
C LEU A 69 -6.48 -0.91 18.05
N PRO A 70 -7.38 -1.28 18.99
CA PRO A 70 -7.22 -2.50 19.76
C PRO A 70 -7.29 -3.72 18.83
N ARG A 71 -6.42 -4.72 19.08
CA ARG A 71 -6.51 -6.01 18.40
C ARG A 71 -7.81 -6.69 18.84
N ARG A 72 -8.76 -6.86 17.93
CA ARG A 72 -9.92 -7.71 18.18
C ARG A 72 -9.42 -9.15 18.31
N ASN A 73 -9.28 -9.63 19.54
CA ASN A 73 -9.20 -11.06 19.81
C ASN A 73 -10.56 -11.64 19.44
N ARG A 74 -10.71 -12.13 18.20
CA ARG A 74 -11.87 -12.91 17.83
C ARG A 74 -11.76 -14.20 18.66
N PRO A 75 -12.67 -14.52 19.59
CA PRO A 75 -12.68 -15.85 20.18
C PRO A 75 -12.78 -16.82 19.01
N ALA A 76 -11.92 -17.84 19.01
CA ALA A 76 -11.98 -18.91 18.02
C ALA A 76 -13.43 -19.38 18.00
N ALA A 77 -14.13 -19.12 16.89
CA ALA A 77 -15.43 -19.72 16.68
C ALA A 77 -15.17 -21.22 16.82
N GLY A 78 -15.79 -21.85 17.82
CA GLY A 78 -15.77 -23.29 17.96
C GLY A 78 -16.06 -23.85 16.58
N THR A 79 -15.24 -24.79 16.15
CA THR A 79 -15.42 -25.49 14.89
C THR A 79 -16.87 -25.97 14.84
N ASP A 80 -17.68 -25.42 13.94
CA ASP A 80 -19.00 -25.97 13.56
C ASP A 80 -18.79 -27.28 12.76
N GLU A 81 -17.78 -28.07 13.12
CA GLU A 81 -17.49 -29.36 12.53
C GLU A 81 -18.37 -30.38 13.27
N PRO A 82 -19.41 -30.93 12.62
CA PRO A 82 -20.22 -31.97 13.24
C PRO A 82 -19.36 -33.22 13.44
N PRO A 83 -19.47 -33.92 14.58
CA PRO A 83 -18.81 -35.21 14.73
C PRO A 83 -19.53 -36.25 13.87
N PHE A 84 -18.94 -36.56 12.71
CA PHE A 84 -19.21 -37.67 11.77
C PHE A 84 -20.64 -37.84 11.23
#